data_AF-A0A2W1MEL6-F1
#
_entry.id   AF-A0A2W1MEL6-F1
#
_cell.length_a   1.000
_cell.length_b   1.000
_cell.length_c   1.000
_cell.angle_alpha   90.00
_cell.angle_beta   90.00
_cell.angle_gamma   90.00
#
_symmetry.space_group_name_H-M   'P 1'
#
loop_
_entity.id
_entity.type
_entity.pdbx_description
1 polymer ?
#
loop_
_entity_poly.entity_id
_entity_poly.type
_entity_poly.pdbx_seq_one_letter_code
_entity_poly.pdbx_strand_id
1 'polypeptide(L)'
;MSLHSEVRVNAPASIDALLQDSYLLVVTLREGRSAHHGRDLWRRCIQQVEALRHELEARGMSQRSIDCISYAQCALLDETVLAFARDDDHADWAGEPLQVKFFNRHQAGHFLYEDMHEVLREPSPDPQVLTAYHRVLLLGFKGRYELHDPERDGLVSALEERVPPLAVGGDLSLGTGVERGDAMKRWLRGPAMQVLAMAVLVAGTWWGLDQYLGRLVASLLPGAV
;
A
#
# COMPACT_ATOMS: atom_id res chain seq x y z
N MET A 1 0.13 -48.82 -11.70
CA MET A 1 -0.76 -47.79 -11.13
C MET A 1 0.09 -46.83 -10.32
N SER A 2 0.48 -45.70 -10.94
CA SER A 2 0.85 -44.39 -10.34
C SER A 2 1.70 -43.64 -11.38
N LEU A 3 1.00 -42.89 -12.22
CA LEU A 3 1.55 -41.82 -13.04
C LEU A 3 0.85 -40.54 -12.58
N HIS A 4 1.24 -40.01 -11.43
CA HIS A 4 1.04 -38.58 -11.16
C HIS A 4 2.35 -37.89 -11.52
N SER A 5 2.56 -37.75 -12.83
CA SER A 5 3.40 -36.70 -13.37
C SER A 5 2.73 -35.40 -12.95
N GLU A 6 3.28 -34.71 -11.95
CA GLU A 6 2.98 -33.31 -11.72
C GLU A 6 3.36 -32.55 -12.98
N VAL A 7 2.35 -32.33 -13.81
CA VAL A 7 2.39 -31.29 -14.82
C VAL A 7 2.49 -30.00 -14.02
N ARG A 8 3.71 -29.50 -13.80
CA ARG A 8 3.90 -28.05 -13.60
C ARG A 8 3.44 -27.40 -14.89
N VAL A 9 2.14 -27.12 -14.97
CA VAL A 9 1.59 -26.26 -16.01
C VAL A 9 2.33 -24.95 -15.83
N ASN A 10 3.24 -24.69 -16.76
CA ASN A 10 3.96 -23.46 -16.91
C ASN A 10 2.92 -22.40 -17.31
N ALA A 11 2.10 -21.96 -16.35
CA ALA A 11 1.24 -20.82 -16.55
C ALA A 11 2.15 -19.64 -16.88
N PRO A 12 1.85 -18.82 -17.90
CA PRO A 12 2.57 -17.57 -18.07
C PRO A 12 2.53 -16.86 -16.72
N ALA A 13 3.69 -16.57 -16.13
CA ALA A 13 3.72 -16.06 -14.76
C ALA A 13 2.78 -14.84 -14.69
N SER A 14 1.85 -14.80 -13.76
CA SER A 14 0.94 -13.65 -13.67
C SER A 14 1.73 -12.36 -13.56
N ILE A 15 1.15 -11.22 -13.96
CA ILE A 15 1.81 -9.92 -13.71
C ILE A 15 2.13 -9.73 -12.23
N ASP A 16 1.31 -10.29 -11.34
CA ASP A 16 1.55 -10.34 -9.90
C ASP A 16 2.86 -11.07 -9.56
N ALA A 17 3.20 -12.17 -10.25
CA ALA A 17 4.45 -12.89 -10.07
C ALA A 17 5.66 -12.09 -10.59
N LEU A 18 5.49 -11.35 -11.69
CA LEU A 18 6.55 -10.49 -12.23
C LEU A 18 6.86 -9.29 -11.33
N LEU A 19 5.84 -8.73 -10.70
CA LEU A 19 5.95 -7.55 -9.85
C LEU A 19 6.15 -7.89 -8.36
N GLN A 20 6.14 -9.16 -7.99
CA GLN A 20 6.20 -9.64 -6.60
C GLN A 20 7.37 -9.03 -5.82
N ASP A 21 8.56 -8.99 -6.40
CA ASP A 21 9.75 -8.43 -5.74
C ASP A 21 9.64 -6.93 -5.51
N SER A 22 8.99 -6.19 -6.40
CA SER A 22 8.71 -4.77 -6.20
C SER A 22 7.63 -4.55 -5.14
N TYR A 23 6.59 -5.40 -5.10
CA TYR A 23 5.55 -5.33 -4.06
C TYR A 23 6.13 -5.56 -2.67
N LEU A 24 6.96 -6.60 -2.52
CA LEU A 24 7.64 -6.89 -1.26
C LEU A 24 8.56 -5.73 -0.85
N LEU A 25 9.30 -5.16 -1.80
CA LEU A 25 10.14 -4.00 -1.51
C LEU A 25 9.32 -2.82 -0.98
N VAL A 26 8.19 -2.50 -1.62
CA VAL A 26 7.29 -1.42 -1.18
C VAL A 26 6.79 -1.65 0.24
N VAL A 27 6.37 -2.88 0.57
CA VAL A 27 5.94 -3.24 1.93
C VAL A 27 7.10 -3.07 2.92
N THR A 28 8.30 -3.57 2.60
CA THR A 28 9.45 -3.47 3.50
C THR A 28 9.91 -2.04 3.77
N LEU A 29 9.85 -1.15 2.76
CA LEU A 29 10.17 0.26 2.90
C LEU A 29 9.19 0.97 3.83
N ARG A 30 7.89 0.68 3.68
CA ARG A 30 6.82 1.25 4.53
C ARG A 30 6.91 0.80 5.99
N GLU A 31 7.40 -0.41 6.22
CA GLU A 31 7.67 -0.91 7.57
C GLU A 31 8.98 -0.34 8.18
N GLY A 32 9.76 0.42 7.41
CA GLY A 32 11.07 0.92 7.85
C GLY A 32 12.13 -0.18 7.99
N ARG A 33 11.96 -1.31 7.31
CA ARG A 33 12.79 -2.53 7.45
C ARG A 33 13.72 -2.76 6.25
N SER A 34 13.92 -1.77 5.38
CA SER A 34 14.81 -1.94 4.23
C SER A 34 16.25 -2.16 4.68
N ALA A 35 16.87 -3.24 4.20
CA ALA A 35 18.29 -3.52 4.37
C ALA A 35 19.17 -2.76 3.36
N HIS A 36 18.57 -2.18 2.32
CA HIS A 36 19.26 -1.42 1.27
C HIS A 36 18.95 0.06 1.41
N HIS A 37 19.97 0.88 1.19
CA HIS A 37 19.95 2.34 1.32
C HIS A 37 20.59 2.98 0.10
N GLY A 38 20.18 4.21 -0.17
CA GLY A 38 20.76 5.10 -1.17
C GLY A 38 20.95 4.46 -2.53
N ARG A 39 22.17 4.52 -3.06
CA ARG A 39 22.50 4.04 -4.41
C ARG A 39 22.37 2.54 -4.62
N ASP A 40 22.42 1.72 -3.57
CA ASP A 40 22.15 0.27 -3.70
C ASP A 40 20.66 0.01 -3.95
N LEU A 41 19.79 0.71 -3.21
CA LEU A 41 18.34 0.65 -3.42
C LEU A 41 17.97 1.13 -4.83
N TRP A 42 18.55 2.25 -5.26
CA TRP A 42 18.37 2.80 -6.61
C TRP A 42 18.73 1.81 -7.71
N ARG A 43 19.93 1.22 -7.64
CA ARG A 43 20.38 0.20 -8.60
C ARG A 43 19.46 -1.02 -8.62
N ARG A 44 19.00 -1.47 -7.44
CA ARG A 44 18.07 -2.59 -7.34
C ARG A 44 16.74 -2.28 -8.03
N CYS A 45 16.18 -1.10 -7.82
CA CYS A 45 14.93 -0.72 -8.49
C CYS A 45 15.09 -0.62 -10.01
N ILE A 46 16.21 -0.09 -10.50
CA ILE A 46 16.53 -0.09 -11.94
C ILE A 46 16.54 -1.52 -12.50
N GLN A 47 17.24 -2.43 -11.82
CA GLN A 47 17.31 -3.83 -12.24
C GLN A 47 15.93 -4.49 -12.25
N GLN A 48 15.07 -4.18 -11.28
CA GLN A 48 13.68 -4.68 -11.25
C GLN A 48 12.85 -4.18 -12.43
N VAL A 49 12.98 -2.89 -12.80
CA VAL A 49 12.26 -2.31 -13.94
C VAL A 49 12.76 -2.89 -15.26
N GLU A 50 14.08 -2.99 -15.44
CA GLU A 50 14.70 -3.56 -16.65
C GLU A 50 14.33 -5.04 -16.83
N ALA A 51 14.39 -5.83 -15.75
CA ALA A 51 14.00 -7.24 -15.77
C ALA A 51 12.51 -7.41 -16.12
N LEU A 52 11.64 -6.58 -15.54
CA LEU A 52 10.22 -6.59 -15.87
C LEU A 52 9.99 -6.29 -17.35
N ARG A 53 10.57 -5.21 -17.88
CA ARG A 53 10.41 -4.84 -19.30
C ARG A 53 10.85 -5.95 -20.24
N HIS A 54 12.04 -6.51 -20.00
CA HIS A 54 12.56 -7.62 -20.80
C HIS A 54 11.62 -8.85 -20.77
N GLU A 55 11.08 -9.18 -19.60
CA GLU A 55 10.18 -10.33 -19.45
C GLU A 55 8.81 -10.09 -20.11
N LEU A 56 8.26 -8.86 -20.06
CA LEU A 56 7.03 -8.50 -20.78
C LEU A 56 7.24 -8.51 -22.31
N GLU A 57 8.40 -8.04 -22.79
CA GLU A 57 8.80 -8.11 -24.19
C GLU A 57 8.94 -9.55 -24.68
N ALA A 58 9.61 -10.41 -23.89
CA ALA A 58 9.76 -11.83 -24.20
C ALA A 58 8.42 -12.58 -24.31
N ARG A 59 7.38 -12.06 -23.64
CA ARG A 59 6.00 -12.57 -23.71
C ARG A 59 5.18 -12.01 -24.86
N GLY A 60 5.77 -11.16 -25.69
CA GLY A 60 5.12 -10.56 -26.85
C GLY A 60 4.08 -9.51 -26.50
N MET A 61 4.18 -8.87 -25.33
CA MET A 61 3.27 -7.79 -24.95
C MET A 61 3.51 -6.55 -25.81
N SER A 62 2.46 -5.76 -26.01
CA SER A 62 2.56 -4.51 -26.77
C SER A 62 3.44 -3.50 -26.04
N GLN A 63 4.14 -2.65 -26.80
CA GLN A 63 4.95 -1.57 -26.21
C GLN A 63 4.12 -0.66 -25.29
N ARG A 64 2.87 -0.36 -25.67
CA ARG A 64 1.93 0.40 -24.83
C ARG A 64 1.71 -0.29 -23.48
N SER A 65 1.43 -1.59 -23.47
CA SER A 65 1.23 -2.36 -22.23
C SER A 65 2.50 -2.38 -21.38
N ILE A 66 3.66 -2.60 -22.00
CA ILE A 66 4.96 -2.60 -21.31
C ILE A 66 5.20 -1.25 -20.63
N ASP A 67 4.96 -0.16 -21.34
CA ASP A 67 5.16 1.19 -20.81
C ASP A 67 4.17 1.51 -19.70
N CYS A 68 2.87 1.20 -19.85
CA CYS A 68 1.87 1.38 -18.80
C CYS A 68 2.23 0.63 -17.51
N ILE A 69 2.61 -0.65 -17.62
CA ILE A 69 2.95 -1.50 -16.46
C ILE A 69 4.23 -1.00 -15.80
N SER A 70 5.28 -0.74 -16.58
CA SER A 70 6.57 -0.28 -16.07
C SER A 70 6.46 1.11 -15.44
N TYR A 71 5.61 1.97 -16.02
CA TYR A 71 5.34 3.30 -15.48
C TYR A 71 4.63 3.23 -14.13
N ALA A 72 3.64 2.36 -13.99
CA ALA A 72 2.97 2.12 -12.71
C ALA A 72 3.94 1.61 -11.63
N GLN A 73 4.85 0.68 -11.99
CA GLN A 73 5.89 0.19 -11.09
C GLN A 73 6.82 1.34 -10.64
N CYS A 74 7.34 2.14 -11.58
CA CYS A 74 8.19 3.29 -11.27
C CYS A 74 7.47 4.29 -10.36
N ALA A 75 6.21 4.61 -10.66
CA ALA A 75 5.41 5.55 -9.87
C ALA A 75 5.26 5.10 -8.41
N LEU A 76 4.93 3.82 -8.20
CA LEU A 76 4.79 3.26 -6.86
C LEU A 76 6.12 3.26 -6.10
N LEU A 77 7.21 2.86 -6.76
CA LEU A 77 8.54 2.81 -6.15
C LEU A 77 9.04 4.22 -5.81
N ASP A 78 8.96 5.17 -6.72
CA ASP A 78 9.39 6.55 -6.50
C ASP A 78 8.62 7.19 -5.34
N GLU A 79 7.29 7.08 -5.33
CA GLU A 79 6.48 7.63 -4.23
C GLU A 79 6.84 6.98 -2.90
N THR A 80 7.03 5.65 -2.88
CA THR A 80 7.37 4.94 -1.65
C THR A 80 8.75 5.32 -1.13
N VAL A 81 9.75 5.41 -2.00
CA VAL A 81 11.11 5.77 -1.57
C VAL A 81 11.12 7.22 -1.08
N LEU A 82 10.52 8.16 -1.82
CA LEU A 82 10.47 9.57 -1.41
C LEU A 82 9.65 9.76 -0.11
N ALA A 83 8.66 8.92 0.17
CA ALA A 83 7.88 9.02 1.40
C ALA A 83 8.55 8.38 2.64
N PHE A 84 9.40 7.37 2.46
CA PHE A 84 9.86 6.52 3.57
C PHE A 84 11.39 6.35 3.67
N ALA A 85 12.19 6.83 2.71
CA ALA A 85 13.65 6.79 2.80
C ALA A 85 14.20 7.85 3.76
N ARG A 86 15.44 7.63 4.23
CA ARG A 86 16.15 8.54 5.15
C ARG A 86 16.76 9.71 4.37
N ASP A 87 17.06 10.82 5.06
CA ASP A 87 17.39 12.12 4.43
C ASP A 87 18.47 12.07 3.33
N ASP A 88 19.59 11.35 3.54
CA ASP A 88 20.66 11.25 2.54
C ASP A 88 20.23 10.45 1.29
N ASP A 89 19.42 9.41 1.48
CA ASP A 89 18.89 8.59 0.39
C ASP A 89 17.81 9.34 -0.41
N HIS A 90 17.05 10.19 0.27
CA HIS A 90 15.99 11.00 -0.32
C HIS A 90 16.55 12.04 -1.30
N ALA A 91 17.62 12.75 -0.92
CA ALA A 91 18.19 13.80 -1.75
C ALA A 91 18.77 13.26 -3.07
N ASP A 92 19.49 12.14 -3.01
CA ASP A 92 20.03 11.47 -4.19
C ASP A 92 18.91 10.95 -5.11
N TRP A 93 17.85 10.36 -4.53
CA TRP A 93 16.70 9.86 -5.30
C TRP A 93 15.89 10.99 -5.95
N ALA A 94 15.72 12.12 -5.25
CA ALA A 94 14.99 13.27 -5.77
C ALA A 94 15.67 13.91 -6.99
N GLY A 95 16.99 13.76 -7.14
CA GLY A 95 17.74 14.27 -8.28
C GLY A 95 17.43 13.55 -9.60
N GLU A 96 17.26 12.24 -9.55
CA GLU A 96 16.90 11.42 -10.71
C GLU A 96 15.95 10.31 -10.25
N PRO A 97 14.61 10.51 -10.22
CA PRO A 97 13.62 9.46 -9.93
C PRO A 97 13.47 8.46 -11.09
N LEU A 98 12.94 7.26 -10.83
CA LEU A 98 12.83 6.20 -11.85
C LEU A 98 11.95 6.66 -13.01
N GLN A 99 10.90 7.42 -12.72
CA GLN A 99 10.03 8.01 -13.73
C GLN A 99 10.78 8.99 -14.65
N VAL A 100 11.77 9.72 -14.15
CA VAL A 100 12.65 10.56 -14.97
C VAL A 100 13.58 9.69 -15.79
N LYS A 101 14.23 8.72 -15.15
CA LYS A 101 15.19 7.83 -15.81
C LYS A 101 14.60 7.03 -16.99
N PHE A 102 13.42 6.44 -16.80
CA PHE A 102 12.82 5.54 -17.80
C PHE A 102 11.86 6.24 -18.76
N PHE A 103 11.21 7.33 -18.34
CA PHE A 103 10.15 7.97 -19.13
C PHE A 103 10.42 9.45 -19.42
N ASN A 104 11.50 10.03 -18.90
CA ASN A 104 11.85 11.44 -19.05
C ASN A 104 10.69 12.39 -18.66
N ARG A 105 9.90 12.01 -17.65
CA ARG A 105 8.76 12.80 -17.14
C ARG A 105 9.03 13.26 -15.71
N HIS A 106 9.25 14.57 -15.52
CA HIS A 106 9.50 15.17 -14.20
C HIS A 106 8.25 15.33 -13.31
N GLN A 107 7.04 15.04 -13.78
CA GLN A 107 5.77 15.22 -13.04
C GLN A 107 4.90 13.95 -13.07
N ALA A 108 5.49 12.81 -12.79
CA ALA A 108 4.90 11.53 -13.14
C ALA A 108 3.86 11.00 -12.13
N GLY A 109 3.82 11.51 -10.91
CA GLY A 109 2.72 11.25 -9.95
C GLY A 109 1.33 11.78 -10.40
N HIS A 110 1.28 12.73 -11.35
CA HIS A 110 0.03 13.29 -11.89
C HIS A 110 -0.60 12.44 -13.00
N PHE A 111 0.21 11.80 -13.85
CA PHE A 111 -0.30 11.16 -15.06
C PHE A 111 -0.84 9.74 -14.84
N LEU A 112 -0.43 9.03 -13.78
CA LEU A 112 -0.85 7.62 -13.64
C LEU A 112 -2.37 7.47 -13.50
N TYR A 113 -3.04 8.37 -12.78
CA TYR A 113 -4.51 8.38 -12.70
C TYR A 113 -5.16 8.68 -14.06
N GLU A 114 -4.56 9.57 -14.85
CA GLU A 114 -5.05 9.91 -16.20
C GLU A 114 -4.90 8.70 -17.14
N ASP A 115 -3.74 8.03 -17.08
CA ASP A 115 -3.48 6.80 -17.82
C ASP A 115 -4.46 5.69 -17.42
N MET A 116 -4.74 5.53 -16.12
CA MET A 116 -5.74 4.58 -15.61
C MET A 116 -7.13 4.87 -16.18
N HIS A 117 -7.57 6.13 -16.17
CA HIS A 117 -8.84 6.52 -16.76
C HIS A 117 -8.88 6.33 -18.28
N GLU A 118 -7.79 6.63 -18.98
CA GLU A 118 -7.71 6.39 -20.43
C GLU A 118 -7.87 4.91 -20.75
N VAL A 119 -7.10 4.04 -20.10
CA VAL A 119 -7.15 2.59 -20.32
C VAL A 119 -8.52 2.02 -19.95
N LEU A 120 -9.16 2.49 -18.87
CA LEU A 120 -10.50 2.01 -18.50
C LEU A 120 -11.58 2.37 -19.53
N ARG A 121 -11.43 3.47 -20.27
CA ARG A 121 -12.35 3.87 -21.35
C ARG A 121 -12.14 3.09 -22.64
N GLU A 122 -11.05 2.35 -22.78
CA GLU A 122 -10.81 1.51 -23.94
C GLU A 122 -11.87 0.40 -24.03
N PRO A 123 -12.29 0.01 -25.25
CA PRO A 123 -13.28 -1.05 -25.42
C PRO A 123 -12.74 -2.43 -25.00
N SER A 124 -11.42 -2.64 -25.09
CA SER A 124 -10.77 -3.90 -24.75
C SER A 124 -9.33 -3.67 -24.23
N PRO A 125 -9.16 -3.08 -23.04
CA PRO A 125 -7.85 -2.88 -22.43
C PRO A 125 -7.18 -4.20 -22.08
N ASP A 126 -5.85 -4.17 -22.05
CA ASP A 126 -5.02 -5.30 -21.63
C ASP A 126 -5.26 -5.64 -20.15
N PRO A 127 -5.72 -6.87 -19.82
CA PRO A 127 -5.98 -7.28 -18.44
C PRO A 127 -4.74 -7.20 -17.53
N GLN A 128 -3.53 -7.37 -18.07
CA GLN A 128 -2.29 -7.28 -17.29
C GLN A 128 -2.02 -5.83 -16.85
N VAL A 129 -2.34 -4.85 -17.71
CA VAL A 129 -2.24 -3.42 -17.39
C VAL A 129 -3.24 -3.07 -16.29
N LEU A 130 -4.50 -3.49 -16.43
CA LEU A 130 -5.52 -3.28 -15.39
C LEU A 130 -5.10 -3.89 -14.06
N THR A 131 -4.53 -5.09 -14.09
CA THR A 131 -4.05 -5.76 -12.89
C THR A 131 -2.91 -4.99 -12.22
N ALA A 132 -1.91 -4.54 -13.00
CA ALA A 132 -0.82 -3.72 -12.47
C ALA A 132 -1.33 -2.41 -11.84
N TYR A 133 -2.24 -1.71 -12.50
CA TYR A 133 -2.89 -0.49 -11.97
C TYR A 133 -3.66 -0.75 -10.68
N HIS A 134 -4.43 -1.83 -10.64
CA HIS A 134 -5.14 -2.22 -9.43
C HIS A 134 -4.17 -2.49 -8.27
N ARG A 135 -3.10 -3.25 -8.52
CA ARG A 135 -2.13 -3.60 -7.46
C ARG A 135 -1.39 -2.38 -6.91
N VAL A 136 -0.99 -1.42 -7.75
CA VAL A 136 -0.31 -0.22 -7.24
C VAL A 136 -1.23 0.61 -6.35
N LEU A 137 -2.53 0.68 -6.66
CA LEU A 137 -3.50 1.35 -5.78
C LEU A 137 -3.73 0.58 -4.48
N LEU A 138 -3.84 -0.76 -4.52
CA LEU A 138 -3.94 -1.59 -3.32
C LEU A 138 -2.69 -1.49 -2.42
N LEU A 139 -1.53 -1.37 -3.05
CA LEU A 139 -0.27 -1.07 -2.37
C LEU A 139 -0.18 0.37 -1.92
N GLY A 140 -1.25 1.16 -2.00
CA GLY A 140 -1.36 2.49 -1.40
C GLY A 140 -0.59 3.57 -2.14
N PHE A 141 -0.45 3.46 -3.46
CA PHE A 141 -0.10 4.62 -4.29
C PHE A 141 -1.15 5.72 -4.09
N LYS A 142 -0.67 6.93 -3.77
CA LYS A 142 -1.51 8.11 -3.51
C LYS A 142 -1.61 8.98 -4.75
N GLY A 143 -0.48 9.29 -5.39
CA GLY A 143 -0.37 10.31 -6.42
C GLY A 143 -0.89 11.66 -5.92
N ARG A 144 -1.77 12.29 -6.69
CA ARG A 144 -2.41 13.57 -6.33
C ARG A 144 -3.55 13.46 -5.29
N TYR A 145 -3.94 12.24 -4.92
CA TYR A 145 -5.08 11.99 -4.05
C TYR A 145 -4.68 11.50 -2.66
N GLU A 146 -5.54 11.73 -1.69
CA GLU A 146 -5.42 11.08 -0.39
C GLU A 146 -5.92 9.63 -0.43
N LEU A 147 -5.52 8.82 0.55
CA LEU A 147 -5.84 7.38 0.57
C LEU A 147 -7.34 7.05 0.58
N HIS A 148 -8.20 7.96 1.03
CA HIS A 148 -9.66 7.78 1.07
C HIS A 148 -10.38 8.86 0.26
N ASP A 149 -9.73 9.33 -0.81
CA ASP A 149 -10.38 10.22 -1.75
C ASP A 149 -11.46 9.44 -2.54
N PRO A 150 -12.69 9.97 -2.67
CA PRO A 150 -13.77 9.31 -3.41
C PRO A 150 -13.41 8.96 -4.85
N GLU A 151 -12.58 9.76 -5.52
CA GLU A 151 -12.15 9.50 -6.90
C GLU A 151 -11.21 8.29 -6.96
N ARG A 152 -10.27 8.19 -6.01
CA ARG A 152 -9.41 7.02 -5.87
C ARG A 152 -10.22 5.76 -5.56
N ASP A 153 -11.14 5.83 -4.61
CA ASP A 153 -11.95 4.67 -4.21
C ASP A 153 -12.86 4.20 -5.35
N GLY A 154 -13.41 5.13 -6.14
CA GLY A 154 -14.16 4.82 -7.36
C GLY A 154 -13.29 4.11 -8.40
N LEU A 155 -12.04 4.55 -8.57
CA LEU A 155 -11.10 3.94 -9.50
C LEU A 155 -10.67 2.53 -9.07
N VAL A 156 -10.40 2.34 -7.77
CA VAL A 156 -10.12 1.01 -7.19
C VAL A 156 -11.29 0.06 -7.48
N SER A 157 -12.52 0.48 -7.20
CA SER A 157 -13.72 -0.34 -7.41
C SER A 157 -13.89 -0.72 -8.89
N ALA A 158 -13.70 0.25 -9.80
CA ALA A 158 -13.82 0.01 -11.24
C ALA A 158 -12.75 -0.96 -11.79
N LEU A 159 -11.55 -0.94 -11.21
CA LEU A 159 -10.48 -1.88 -11.55
C LEU A 159 -10.72 -3.27 -10.94
N GLU A 160 -11.20 -3.33 -9.69
CA GLU A 160 -11.49 -4.57 -8.97
C GLU A 160 -12.53 -5.44 -9.71
N GLU A 161 -13.55 -4.83 -10.32
CA GLU A 161 -14.55 -5.54 -11.12
C GLU A 161 -13.98 -6.27 -12.36
N ARG A 162 -12.78 -5.87 -12.81
CA ARG A 162 -12.16 -6.33 -14.07
C ARG A 162 -10.91 -7.17 -13.86
N VAL A 163 -10.42 -7.29 -12.62
CA VAL A 163 -9.13 -7.88 -12.28
C VAL A 163 -9.34 -9.08 -11.36
N PRO A 164 -8.66 -10.23 -11.60
CA PRO A 164 -8.77 -11.36 -10.69
C PRO A 164 -8.26 -10.99 -9.28
N PRO A 165 -8.83 -11.58 -8.22
CA PRO A 165 -8.30 -11.45 -6.88
C PRO A 165 -6.81 -11.78 -6.84
N LEU A 166 -6.05 -11.06 -6.02
CA LEU A 166 -4.63 -11.32 -5.84
C LEU A 166 -4.46 -12.74 -5.27
N ALA A 167 -3.93 -13.66 -6.07
CA ALA A 167 -3.63 -15.01 -5.64
C ALA A 167 -2.31 -15.00 -4.84
N VAL A 168 -2.39 -14.70 -3.55
CA VAL A 168 -1.28 -14.93 -2.62
C VAL A 168 -1.12 -16.44 -2.50
N GLY A 169 0.00 -16.98 -2.97
CA GLY A 169 0.20 -18.42 -3.13
C GLY A 169 -0.04 -19.22 -1.83
N GLY A 170 -0.88 -20.26 -1.93
CA GLY A 170 -0.94 -21.39 -1.01
C GLY A 170 -1.49 -21.12 0.41
N ASP A 171 -2.72 -21.57 0.64
CA ASP A 171 -3.37 -21.79 1.95
C ASP A 171 -3.60 -20.58 2.88
N LEU A 172 -3.43 -19.37 2.37
CA LEU A 172 -4.11 -18.21 2.92
C LEU A 172 -5.10 -17.73 1.88
N SER A 173 -6.31 -18.29 1.94
CA SER A 173 -7.49 -17.51 1.59
C SER A 173 -7.51 -16.29 2.50
N LEU A 174 -6.76 -15.25 2.10
CA LEU A 174 -7.12 -13.89 2.40
C LEU A 174 -8.51 -13.76 1.82
N GLY A 175 -9.51 -13.95 2.68
CA GLY A 175 -10.89 -13.71 2.34
C GLY A 175 -10.92 -12.39 1.61
N THR A 176 -11.55 -12.40 0.45
CA THR A 176 -12.04 -11.21 -0.25
C THR A 176 -13.08 -10.54 0.64
N GLY A 177 -12.59 -9.97 1.73
CA GLY A 177 -13.17 -8.87 2.45
C GLY A 177 -12.16 -7.77 2.21
N VAL A 178 -12.44 -6.91 1.25
CA VAL A 178 -12.20 -5.49 1.45
C VAL A 178 -12.88 -5.19 2.78
N GLU A 179 -12.14 -5.30 3.88
CA GLU A 179 -12.57 -4.98 5.24
C GLU A 179 -12.73 -3.46 5.27
N ARG A 180 -13.82 -3.01 4.68
CA ARG A 180 -14.47 -1.70 4.77
C ARG A 180 -14.86 -1.37 6.23
N GLY A 181 -14.44 -2.19 7.20
CA GLY A 181 -14.62 -2.04 8.64
C GLY A 181 -13.36 -1.64 9.43
N ASP A 182 -12.16 -1.69 8.85
CA ASP A 182 -10.93 -1.44 9.64
C ASP A 182 -10.58 0.06 9.80
N ALA A 183 -11.15 0.94 8.97
CA ALA A 183 -11.05 2.39 9.18
C ALA A 183 -11.72 2.82 10.50
N MET A 184 -12.83 2.18 10.86
CA MET A 184 -13.52 2.42 12.14
C MET A 184 -12.66 1.94 13.32
N LYS A 185 -12.06 0.75 13.22
CA LYS A 185 -11.19 0.15 14.26
C LYS A 185 -9.86 0.90 14.43
N ARG A 186 -9.34 1.51 13.36
CA ARG A 186 -8.12 2.34 13.39
C ARG A 186 -8.41 3.75 13.93
N TRP A 187 -9.61 4.29 13.70
CA TRP A 187 -10.09 5.54 14.33
C TRP A 187 -10.37 5.37 15.83
N LEU A 188 -10.90 4.21 16.25
CA LEU A 188 -11.03 3.80 17.66
C LEU A 188 -9.67 3.60 18.37
N ARG A 189 -8.55 3.55 17.64
CA ARG A 189 -7.19 3.42 18.17
C ARG A 189 -6.32 4.67 18.01
N GLY A 190 -6.92 5.82 17.73
CA GLY A 190 -6.21 7.10 17.75
C GLY A 190 -5.77 7.49 19.18
N PRO A 191 -4.67 8.26 19.35
CA PRO A 191 -4.20 8.69 20.67
C PRO A 191 -5.25 9.50 21.45
N ALA A 192 -6.20 10.15 20.76
CA ALA A 192 -7.30 10.86 21.39
C ALA A 192 -8.24 9.96 22.21
N MET A 193 -8.52 8.73 21.74
CA MET A 193 -9.38 7.80 22.50
C MET A 193 -8.62 7.22 23.71
N GLN A 194 -7.31 7.04 23.60
CA GLN A 194 -6.45 6.64 24.72
C GLN A 194 -6.40 7.74 25.80
N VAL A 195 -6.29 9.01 25.40
CA VAL A 195 -6.36 10.16 26.32
C VAL A 195 -7.73 10.26 26.99
N LEU A 196 -8.81 10.04 26.25
CA LEU A 196 -10.17 10.08 26.80
C LEU A 196 -10.42 8.94 27.80
N ALA A 197 -9.94 7.73 27.51
CA ALA A 197 -9.99 6.60 28.44
C ALA A 197 -9.17 6.85 29.72
N MET A 198 -7.97 7.43 29.59
CA MET A 198 -7.16 7.84 30.74
C MET A 198 -7.87 8.92 31.57
N ALA A 199 -8.48 9.92 30.93
CA ALA A 199 -9.21 10.98 31.62
C ALA A 199 -10.41 10.43 32.42
N VAL A 200 -11.15 9.47 31.86
CA VAL A 200 -12.27 8.80 32.55
C VAL A 200 -11.78 7.99 33.74
N LEU A 201 -10.67 7.25 33.61
CA LEU A 201 -10.08 6.51 34.71
C LEU A 201 -9.64 7.45 35.84
N VAL A 202 -8.96 8.54 35.52
CA VAL A 202 -8.54 9.54 36.50
C VAL A 202 -9.75 10.16 37.21
N ALA A 203 -10.77 10.59 36.47
CA ALA A 203 -11.99 11.15 37.06
C ALA A 203 -12.73 10.14 37.96
N GLY A 204 -12.82 8.88 37.53
CA GLY A 204 -13.41 7.81 38.32
C GLY A 204 -12.65 7.53 39.61
N THR A 205 -11.32 7.46 39.53
CA THR A 205 -10.47 7.30 40.73
C THR A 205 -10.57 8.49 41.67
N TRP A 206 -10.62 9.72 41.15
CA TRP A 206 -10.81 10.94 41.93
C TRP A 206 -12.14 10.92 42.67
N TRP A 207 -13.24 10.63 41.98
CA TRP A 207 -14.57 10.60 42.57
C TRP A 207 -14.72 9.49 43.62
N GLY A 208 -14.15 8.31 43.36
CA GLY A 208 -14.11 7.23 44.33
C GLY A 208 -13.32 7.60 45.59
N LEU A 209 -12.17 8.26 45.42
CA LEU A 209 -11.35 8.72 46.54
C LEU A 209 -12.07 9.80 47.35
N ASP A 210 -12.74 10.74 46.69
CA ASP A 210 -13.53 11.81 47.32
C ASP A 210 -14.68 11.25 48.17
N GLN A 211 -15.43 10.29 47.63
CA GLN A 211 -16.50 9.60 48.37
C GLN A 211 -15.96 8.78 49.54
N TYR A 212 -14.80 8.14 49.37
CA TYR A 212 -14.16 7.36 50.43
C TYR A 212 -13.62 8.27 51.55
N LEU A 213 -12.97 9.38 51.20
CA LEU A 213 -12.51 10.40 52.14
C LEU A 213 -13.69 11.05 52.87
N GLY A 214 -14.77 11.39 52.16
CA GLY A 214 -15.98 11.95 52.78
C GLY A 214 -16.60 10.99 53.81
N ARG A 215 -16.62 9.68 53.51
CA ARG A 215 -17.08 8.66 54.47
C ARG A 215 -16.14 8.51 55.67
N LEU A 216 -14.82 8.56 55.45
CA LEU A 216 -13.83 8.48 56.52
C LEU A 216 -13.88 9.72 57.43
N VAL A 217 -14.00 10.92 56.85
CA VAL A 217 -14.18 12.17 57.60
C VAL A 217 -15.47 12.13 58.41
N ALA A 218 -16.59 11.69 57.83
CA ALA A 218 -17.86 11.54 58.54
C ALA A 218 -17.78 10.50 59.69
N SER A 219 -16.95 9.46 59.55
CA SER A 219 -16.74 8.46 60.59
C SER A 219 -15.79 8.89 61.71
N LEU A 220 -14.83 9.78 61.41
CA LEU A 220 -13.82 10.26 62.36
C LEU A 220 -14.22 11.56 63.07
N LEU A 221 -15.19 12.31 62.54
CA LEU A 221 -15.76 13.54 63.14
C LEU A 221 -17.30 13.49 63.17
N PRO A 222 -17.92 12.69 64.06
CA PRO A 222 -19.39 12.65 64.19
C PRO A 222 -19.91 13.86 65.00
N GLY A 223 -19.56 15.10 64.64
CA GLY A 223 -19.97 16.27 65.43
C GLY A 223 -19.47 17.65 65.01
N ALA A 224 -19.26 17.95 63.73
CA ALA A 224 -19.07 19.33 63.28
C ALA A 224 -20.11 19.67 62.20
N VAL A 225 -21.27 20.10 62.67
CA VAL A 225 -22.20 20.98 61.93
C VAL A 225 -21.75 22.41 62.16
#